data_AF-A0A535XRK6-F1
#
_entry.id   AF-A0A535XRK6-F1
#
_cell.length_a   1.000
_cell.length_b   1.000
_cell.length_c   1.000
_cell.angle_alpha   90.00
_cell.angle_beta   90.00
_cell.angle_gamma   90.00
#
_symmetry.space_group_name_H-M   'P 1'
#
loop_
_entity.id
_entity.type
_entity.pdbx_description
1 polymer ?
#
loop_
_entity_poly.entity_id
_entity_poly.type
_entity_poly.pdbx_seq_one_letter_code
_entity_poly.pdbx_strand_id
1 'polypeptide(L)' 'MTVLRLTCSLFWVDVRLREINGRWIASADTPNGPSLGVGEDALHAIEGALEPFASIADELIASLPAWELGKG' A
#
# COMPACT_ATOMS: atom_id res chain seq x y z
N MET A 1 -5.16 -2.98 12.32
CA MET A 1 -4.37 -2.06 11.49
C MET A 1 -3.09 -2.79 11.18
N THR A 2 -2.90 -3.14 9.91
CA THR A 2 -1.72 -3.85 9.42
C THR A 2 -0.66 -2.81 9.04
N VAL A 3 0.61 -3.10 9.36
CA VAL A 3 1.74 -2.28 8.90
C VAL A 3 2.57 -3.16 7.97
N LEU A 4 2.75 -2.69 6.75
CA LEU A 4 3.50 -3.36 5.69
C LEU A 4 4.77 -2.56 5.42
N ARG A 5 5.89 -3.25 5.21
CA ARG A 5 7.09 -2.65 4.65
C ARG A 5 7.28 -3.18 3.25
N LEU A 6 6.98 -2.34 2.27
CA LEU A 6 7.14 -2.67 0.85
C LEU A 6 8.55 -2.28 0.42
N THR A 7 9.23 -3.16 -0.31
CA THR A 7 10.63 -2.96 -0.69
C THR A 7 10.77 -2.93 -2.20
N CYS A 8 11.57 -2.00 -2.71
CA CYS A 8 12.04 -2.00 -4.09
C CYS A 8 13.57 -2.07 -4.12
N SER A 9 14.15 -2.05 -5.31
CA SER A 9 15.61 -2.04 -5.51
C SER A 9 16.34 -0.82 -4.91
N LEU A 10 15.64 0.28 -4.63
CA LEU A 10 16.24 1.55 -4.20
C LEU A 10 15.98 1.90 -2.74
N PHE A 11 14.81 1.54 -2.19
CA PHE A 11 14.36 1.91 -0.85
C PHE A 11 13.20 1.04 -0.38
N TRP A 12 12.64 1.36 0.79
CA TRP A 12 11.40 0.78 1.29
C TRP A 12 10.37 1.86 1.58
N VAL A 13 9.09 1.47 1.53
CA VAL A 13 7.93 2.30 1.84
C VAL A 13 7.14 1.59 2.93
N ASP A 14 6.94 2.26 4.07
CA ASP A 14 6.05 1.76 5.11
C ASP A 14 4.61 2.17 4.76
N VAL A 15 3.71 1.19 4.73
CA VAL A 15 2.28 1.36 4.41
C VAL A 15 1.44 0.88 5.58
N ARG A 16 0.55 1.73 6.10
CA ARG A 16 -0.47 1.33 7.08
C ARG A 16 -1.76 1.02 6.35
N LEU A 17 -2.33 -0.14 6.61
CA LEU A 17 -3.54 -0.62 5.97
C LEU A 17 -4.63 -0.90 7.02
N ARG A 18 -5.85 -0.45 6.73
CA ARG A 18 -7.00 -0.68 7.60
C ARG A 18 -8.31 -0.72 6.81
N GLU A 19 -9.16 -1.67 7.14
CA GLU A 19 -10.56 -1.65 6.73
C GLU A 19 -11.40 -0.79 7.69
N ILE A 20 -12.22 0.11 7.15
CA ILE A 20 -13.17 0.96 7.87
C ILE A 20 -14.50 0.94 7.09
N ASN A 21 -15.57 0.49 7.72
CA ASN A 21 -16.92 0.45 7.13
C ASN A 21 -16.98 -0.26 5.75
N GLY A 22 -16.25 -1.37 5.58
CA GLY A 22 -16.23 -2.12 4.32
C GLY A 22 -15.41 -1.47 3.20
N ARG A 23 -14.61 -0.44 3.52
CA ARG A 23 -13.65 0.18 2.59
C ARG A 23 -12.25 0.04 3.15
N TRP A 24 -11.30 -0.27 2.29
CA TRP A 24 -9.89 -0.33 2.65
C TRP A 24 -9.25 1.05 2.49
N ILE A 25 -8.45 1.43 3.46
CA ILE A 25 -7.67 2.67 3.45
C ILE A 25 -6.21 2.28 3.67
N ALA A 26 -5.35 2.72 2.76
CA ALA A 26 -3.91 2.61 2.87
C ALA A 26 -3.28 4.00 3.05
N SER A 27 -2.24 4.06 3.86
CA SER A 27 -1.44 5.26 4.09
C SER A 27 0.04 4.92 3.90
N ALA A 28 0.63 5.42 2.82
CA ALA A 28 2.04 5.23 2.49
C ALA A 28 2.88 6.42 2.94
N ASP A 29 4.00 6.19 3.61
CA ASP A 29 4.94 7.25 3.94
C ASP A 29 5.67 7.72 2.68
N THR A 30 5.57 9.01 2.35
CA THR A 30 6.29 9.62 1.22
C THR A 30 7.14 10.81 1.69
N PRO A 31 8.11 11.29 0.87
CA PRO A 31 8.92 12.46 1.21
C PRO A 31 8.12 13.73 1.52
N ASN A 32 6.93 13.88 0.92
CA ASN A 32 6.09 15.06 1.08
C ASN A 32 4.95 14.85 2.09
N GLY A 33 5.04 13.81 2.92
CA GLY A 33 4.01 13.41 3.88
C GLY A 33 3.27 12.13 3.46
N PRO A 34 2.32 11.66 4.27
CA PRO A 34 1.60 10.44 3.96
C PRO A 34 0.70 10.62 2.73
N SER A 35 0.79 9.68 1.79
CA SER A 35 -0.15 9.51 0.69
C SER A 35 -1.25 8.54 1.10
N LEU A 36 -2.49 8.80 0.67
CA LEU A 36 -3.66 7.99 1.02
C LEU A 36 -4.26 7.36 -0.22
N GLY A 37 -4.59 6.08 -0.11
CA GLY A 37 -5.39 5.34 -1.09
C GLY A 37 -6.62 4.74 -0.43
N VAL A 38 -7.70 4.64 -1.19
CA VAL A 38 -8.97 4.05 -0.76
C VAL A 38 -9.42 3.06 -1.82
N GLY A 39 -9.83 1.86 -1.39
CA GLY A 39 -10.21 0.77 -2.27
C GLY A 39 -11.38 -0.06 -1.74
N GLU A 40 -11.98 -0.84 -2.63
CA GLU A 40 -12.93 -1.91 -2.26
C GLU A 40 -12.23 -3.12 -1.66
N ASP A 41 -10.96 -3.29 -2.00
CA ASP A 41 -10.05 -4.28 -1.43
C ASP A 41 -8.72 -3.62 -1.02
N ALA A 42 -7.91 -4.41 -0.30
CA ALA A 42 -6.61 -3.99 0.20
C ALA A 42 -5.64 -3.58 -0.91
N LEU A 43 -5.64 -4.28 -2.05
CA LEU A 43 -4.68 -4.05 -3.13
C LEU A 43 -4.94 -2.71 -3.80
N HIS A 44 -6.19 -2.43 -4.18
CA HIS A 44 -6.56 -1.13 -4.77
C HIS A 44 -6.29 0.04 -3.82
N ALA A 45 -6.50 -0.15 -2.50
CA ALA A 45 -6.14 0.87 -1.53
C ALA A 45 -4.62 1.13 -1.51
N ILE A 46 -3.80 0.07 -1.53
CA ILE A 46 -2.33 0.17 -1.56
C ILE A 46 -1.86 0.83 -2.86
N GLU A 47 -2.37 0.40 -4.02
CA GLU A 47 -2.05 0.99 -5.33
C GLU A 47 -2.31 2.51 -5.33
N GLY A 48 -3.47 2.94 -4.81
CA GLY A 48 -3.80 4.35 -4.70
C GLY A 48 -2.85 5.11 -3.77
N ALA A 49 -2.44 4.52 -2.65
CA ALA A 49 -1.50 5.15 -1.74
C ALA A 49 -0.08 5.26 -2.34
N LEU A 50 0.26 4.37 -3.29
CA LEU A 50 1.55 4.35 -3.99
C LEU A 50 1.58 5.19 -5.27
N GLU A 51 0.54 5.96 -5.59
CA GLU A 51 0.53 6.85 -6.77
C GLU A 51 1.78 7.76 -6.87
N PRO A 52 2.33 8.34 -5.77
CA PRO A 52 3.56 9.12 -5.84
C PRO A 52 4.80 8.32 -6.25
N PHE A 53 4.72 6.99 -6.22
CA PHE A 53 5.77 6.05 -6.60
C PHE A 53 5.41 5.26 -7.88
N ALA A 54 4.50 5.76 -8.73
CA ALA A 54 3.98 5.03 -9.88
C ALA A 54 5.04 4.38 -10.80
N SER A 55 6.24 4.97 -10.92
CA SER A 55 7.33 4.41 -11.73
C SER A 55 7.97 3.13 -11.16
N ILE A 56 7.76 2.83 -9.87
CA ILE A 56 8.31 1.66 -9.16
C ILE A 56 7.23 0.90 -8.38
N ALA A 57 5.95 1.24 -8.57
CA ALA A 57 4.85 0.68 -7.81
C ALA A 57 4.76 -0.85 -7.97
N ASP A 58 5.04 -1.36 -9.18
CA ASP A 58 5.04 -2.79 -9.46
C ASP A 58 6.06 -3.58 -8.60
N GLU A 59 7.26 -3.03 -8.38
CA GLU A 59 8.27 -3.64 -7.49
C GLU A 59 7.79 -3.67 -6.05
N LEU A 60 7.21 -2.55 -5.58
CA LEU A 60 6.68 -2.44 -4.22
C LEU A 60 5.51 -3.40 -3.98
N ILE A 61 4.60 -3.52 -4.94
CA ILE A 61 3.45 -4.44 -4.89
C ILE A 61 3.94 -5.90 -4.93
N ALA A 62 4.94 -6.21 -5.74
CA ALA A 62 5.53 -7.56 -5.79
C ALA A 62 6.15 -8.00 -4.45
N SER A 63 6.52 -7.05 -3.57
CA SER A 63 7.03 -7.33 -2.23
C SER A 63 5.95 -7.61 -1.18
N LEU A 64 4.66 -7.54 -1.54
CA LEU A 64 3.56 -7.81 -0.62
C LEU A 64 3.62 -9.25 -0.07
N PRO A 65 3.32 -9.46 1.22
CA PRO A 65 3.21 -10.80 1.76
C PRO A 65 2.02 -11.54 1.16
N ALA A 66 2.24 -12.76 0.67
CA ALA A 66 1.26 -13.55 -0.09
C ALA A 66 -0.10 -13.81 0.61
N TRP A 67 -0.18 -13.66 1.94
CA TRP A 67 -1.41 -13.86 2.70
C TRP A 67 -2.32 -12.62 2.77
N GLU A 68 -1.84 -11.43 2.38
CA GLU A 68 -2.62 -10.18 2.39
C GLU A 68 -3.34 -9.90 1.06
N LEU A 69 -3.03 -10.66 0.01
CA LEU A 69 -3.70 -10.57 -1.30
C LEU A 69 -5.00 -11.42 -1.39
N GLY A 70 -5.31 -12.20 -0.35
CA GLY A 70 -6.37 -13.22 -0.36
C GLY A 70 -7.55 -12.95 0.57
N LYS A 71 -7.65 -11.76 1.17
CA LYS A 71 -8.81 -11.36 1.99
C LYS A 71 -9.57 -10.21 1.33
N GLY A 72 -10.20 -10.52 0.21
CA GLY A 72 -11.31 -9.76 -0.38
C GLY A 72 -12.59 -10.57 -0.22
#